data_AF-A0A2E9R219-F1
#
_entry.id   AF-A0A2E9R219-F1
#
_cell.length_a   1.000
_cell.length_b   1.000
_cell.length_c   1.000
_cell.angle_alpha   90.00
_cell.angle_beta   90.00
_cell.angle_gamma   90.00
#
_symmetry.space_group_name_H-M   'P 1'
#
loop_
_entity.id
_entity.type
_entity.pdbx_description
1 polymer ?
#
loop_
_entity_poly.entity_id
_entity_poly.type
_entity_poly.pdbx_seq_one_letter_code
_entity_poly.pdbx_strand_id
1 'polypeptide(L)'
;MSRQEKHRLYEVLLVRSLQKTKSACYNTDRNQIATQGVRAMRKCIVPIFLLLSLSLVGHVHAKSTWMFPIKVTAQTAEHTKLPYVLVMVNENIVGTTNRLGVYYGSYRGKEGQRIKIRVQGIGKDNELLVTRTLSLRKTNFGKLPRPIFVRAVLRKPGTPAPRRRFKRRTPYRFKRRTPYNPRRYKTFKRRKAPTKRPEGFPIRVIVLNTQKVGLSGALVYINRTLVGRTNISGFYMGHYKGKVGERIQIRVQAPGPDNYILLYTFLRKEQTGPQTVYVTAHLRGDDEPLPPYLKKKPITRKTSPMPRKKPVIRRKPALRKKPVVRAKPPQHKRPSPRRSIPLRRRVQKGPRKLFLLKVTVQTPFKKPIPDAQIYVDGKLLGSTNFFGIYVGMYRGVVGSDIKIRVQRGPNNKSVATRTLRMYKGSKTRTQPIELKIFLWKGKKTTRKPAKMPPKKVTHEKAHQMWFFPVKVIAMTSNKQGITGARVYANKKLIGKTNRMGLFYGVVKGYTGQRIRFRVSGHGKDNYMLVTTKLKMRSVGGIKTPSSIKIEAYLRSTPPSL
;
A
#
# COMPACT_ATOMS: atom_id res chain seq x y z
N MET A 1 -39.26 35.07 -4.10
CA MET A 1 -39.03 34.95 -5.55
C MET A 1 -38.51 33.58 -5.93
N SER A 2 -39.21 32.90 -6.83
CA SER A 2 -38.78 31.65 -7.45
C SER A 2 -37.51 31.84 -8.30
N ARG A 3 -36.82 30.75 -8.65
CA ARG A 3 -35.60 30.81 -9.47
C ARG A 3 -35.86 31.36 -10.87
N GLN A 4 -37.07 31.16 -11.39
CA GLN A 4 -37.54 31.72 -12.66
C GLN A 4 -37.79 33.23 -12.57
N GLU A 5 -38.41 33.71 -11.50
CA GLU A 5 -38.62 35.16 -11.28
C GLU A 5 -37.30 35.93 -11.19
N LYS A 6 -36.28 35.35 -10.54
CA LYS A 6 -34.94 35.94 -10.53
C LYS A 6 -34.32 36.05 -11.92
N HIS A 7 -34.54 35.06 -12.79
CA HIS A 7 -34.02 35.08 -14.15
C HIS A 7 -34.71 36.14 -15.01
N ARG A 8 -36.05 36.23 -14.92
CA ARG A 8 -36.83 37.26 -15.62
C ARG A 8 -36.45 38.67 -15.16
N LEU A 9 -36.24 38.87 -13.87
CA LEU A 9 -35.81 40.18 -13.34
C LEU A 9 -34.41 40.57 -13.87
N TYR A 10 -33.50 39.61 -14.01
CA TYR A 10 -32.18 39.83 -14.61
C TYR A 10 -32.26 40.20 -16.10
N GLU A 11 -33.12 39.53 -16.87
CA GLU A 11 -33.32 39.84 -18.30
C GLU A 11 -33.87 41.26 -18.48
N VAL A 12 -34.88 41.65 -17.70
CA VAL A 12 -35.47 43.00 -17.76
C VAL A 12 -34.45 44.08 -17.40
N LEU A 13 -33.63 43.85 -16.37
CA LEU A 13 -32.57 44.79 -15.98
C LEU A 13 -31.45 44.89 -17.03
N LEU A 14 -31.11 43.78 -17.70
CA LEU A 14 -30.12 43.76 -18.76
C LEU A 14 -30.61 44.53 -20.00
N VAL A 15 -31.88 44.35 -20.39
CA VAL A 15 -32.47 45.04 -21.54
C VAL A 15 -32.60 46.55 -21.27
N ARG A 16 -33.03 46.96 -20.07
CA ARG A 16 -33.08 48.39 -19.68
C ARG A 16 -31.69 49.04 -19.65
N SER A 17 -30.69 48.31 -19.19
CA SER A 17 -29.28 48.75 -19.21
C SER A 17 -28.78 48.99 -20.64
N LEU A 18 -29.07 48.07 -21.56
CA LEU A 18 -28.67 48.16 -22.97
C LEU A 18 -29.42 49.25 -23.75
N GLN A 19 -30.67 49.54 -23.40
CA GLN A 19 -31.41 50.66 -23.99
C GLN A 19 -30.86 52.02 -23.55
N LYS A 20 -30.48 52.17 -22.27
CA LYS A 20 -29.84 53.39 -21.75
C LYS A 20 -28.47 53.67 -22.36
N THR A 21 -27.72 52.64 -22.74
CA THR A 21 -26.41 52.84 -23.40
C THR A 21 -26.54 53.15 -24.89
N LYS A 22 -27.58 52.65 -25.58
CA LYS A 22 -27.87 53.03 -26.97
C LYS A 22 -28.26 54.50 -27.13
N SER A 23 -29.05 55.06 -26.20
CA SER A 23 -29.47 56.47 -26.29
C SER A 23 -28.32 57.45 -26.01
N ALA A 24 -27.30 57.05 -25.25
CA ALA A 24 -26.13 57.89 -24.97
C ALA A 24 -25.13 57.96 -26.14
N CYS A 25 -25.18 57.02 -27.09
CA CYS A 25 -24.24 56.97 -28.22
C CYS A 25 -24.71 57.73 -29.47
N TYR A 26 -25.92 58.27 -29.50
CA TYR A 26 -26.47 58.91 -30.71
C TYR A 26 -26.30 60.44 -30.79
N ASN A 27 -25.87 61.11 -29.71
CA ASN A 27 -25.80 62.59 -29.65
C ASN A 27 -24.38 63.13 -29.37
N THR A 28 -23.34 62.62 -30.03
CA THR A 28 -22.00 63.24 -29.93
C THR A 28 -21.35 63.41 -31.29
N ASP A 29 -21.03 64.67 -31.61
CA ASP A 29 -20.40 65.12 -32.84
C ASP A 29 -19.09 64.38 -33.15
N ARG A 30 -18.91 64.11 -34.45
CA ARG A 30 -17.89 63.23 -35.03
C ARG A 30 -16.43 63.65 -34.77
N ASN A 31 -16.15 64.84 -34.26
CA ASN A 31 -14.79 65.40 -34.23
C ASN A 31 -14.07 65.41 -32.86
N GLN A 32 -14.65 64.88 -31.78
CA GLN A 32 -13.96 64.77 -30.46
C GLN A 32 -13.62 63.32 -30.03
N ILE A 33 -13.78 62.34 -30.93
CA ILE A 33 -13.87 60.92 -30.57
C ILE A 33 -12.50 60.27 -30.20
N ALA A 34 -11.36 60.82 -30.60
CA ALA A 34 -10.09 60.12 -30.45
C ALA A 34 -9.53 60.09 -29.02
N THR A 35 -9.79 61.09 -28.17
CA THR A 35 -9.14 61.23 -26.85
C THR A 35 -10.08 61.08 -25.67
N GLN A 36 -11.37 61.43 -25.80
CA GLN A 36 -12.34 61.27 -24.71
C GLN A 36 -13.02 59.88 -24.69
N GLY A 37 -13.16 59.22 -25.85
CA GLY A 37 -13.79 57.90 -25.96
C GLY A 37 -13.08 56.78 -25.17
N VAL A 38 -11.75 56.86 -25.05
CA VAL A 38 -10.95 55.87 -24.31
C VAL A 38 -11.13 56.01 -22.79
N ARG A 39 -11.35 57.22 -22.27
CA ARG A 39 -11.60 57.45 -20.83
C ARG A 39 -13.02 57.07 -20.42
N ALA A 40 -14.01 57.31 -21.29
CA ALA A 40 -15.40 56.90 -21.05
C ALA A 40 -15.55 55.37 -21.09
N MET A 41 -14.96 54.68 -22.08
CA MET A 41 -14.99 53.22 -22.15
C MET A 41 -14.33 52.54 -20.95
N ARG A 42 -13.23 53.09 -20.40
CA ARG A 42 -12.60 52.54 -19.20
C ARG A 42 -13.49 52.62 -17.95
N LYS A 43 -14.32 53.66 -17.82
CA LYS A 43 -15.24 53.78 -16.67
C LYS A 43 -16.44 52.82 -16.74
N CYS A 44 -16.89 52.42 -17.93
CA CYS A 44 -18.00 51.48 -18.09
C CYS A 44 -17.56 50.01 -18.15
N ILE A 45 -16.40 49.70 -18.72
CA ILE A 45 -15.92 48.31 -18.88
C ILE A 45 -15.45 47.71 -17.53
N VAL A 46 -14.84 48.52 -16.66
CA VAL A 46 -14.31 48.05 -15.37
C VAL A 46 -15.39 47.50 -14.42
N PRO A 47 -16.55 48.16 -14.19
CA PRO A 47 -17.60 47.61 -13.34
C PRO A 47 -18.29 46.38 -13.95
N ILE A 48 -18.40 46.30 -15.28
CA ILE A 48 -18.93 45.12 -15.98
C ILE A 48 -17.97 43.92 -15.82
N PHE A 49 -16.66 44.14 -15.93
CA PHE A 49 -15.66 43.10 -15.65
C PHE A 49 -15.62 42.71 -14.17
N LEU A 50 -15.87 43.65 -13.25
CA LEU A 50 -15.96 43.37 -11.82
C LEU A 50 -17.21 42.55 -11.47
N LEU A 51 -18.37 42.84 -12.09
CA LEU A 51 -19.61 42.09 -11.94
C LEU A 51 -19.53 40.69 -12.60
N LEU A 52 -18.92 40.58 -13.78
CA LEU A 52 -18.65 39.29 -14.42
C LEU A 52 -17.67 38.44 -13.60
N SER A 53 -16.62 39.03 -13.05
CA SER A 53 -15.67 38.31 -12.19
C SER A 53 -16.29 37.90 -10.84
N LEU A 54 -17.16 38.71 -10.24
CA LEU A 54 -17.92 38.33 -9.04
C LEU A 54 -18.95 37.22 -9.31
N SER A 55 -19.56 37.16 -10.51
CA SER A 55 -20.43 36.04 -10.90
C SER A 55 -19.67 34.72 -11.11
N LEU A 56 -18.40 34.79 -11.54
CA LEU A 56 -17.51 33.63 -11.73
C LEU A 56 -16.92 33.10 -10.43
N VAL A 57 -16.76 33.92 -9.39
CA VAL A 57 -16.32 33.48 -8.04
C VAL A 57 -17.43 32.76 -7.28
N GLY A 58 -18.69 32.92 -7.71
CA GLY A 58 -19.87 32.19 -7.21
C GLY A 58 -20.03 30.76 -7.76
N HIS A 59 -19.08 30.21 -8.51
CA HIS A 59 -19.05 28.78 -8.81
C HIS A 59 -18.67 27.99 -7.55
N VAL A 60 -19.68 27.86 -6.69
CA VAL A 60 -19.82 26.87 -5.62
C VAL A 60 -19.01 25.66 -5.98
N HIS A 61 -18.02 25.32 -5.15
CA HIS A 61 -17.22 24.10 -5.23
C HIS A 61 -18.14 22.92 -5.56
N ALA A 62 -18.26 22.61 -6.85
CA ALA A 62 -19.06 21.51 -7.33
C ALA A 62 -18.35 20.27 -6.81
N LYS A 63 -18.79 19.79 -5.63
CA LYS A 63 -18.20 18.64 -4.95
C LYS A 63 -18.15 17.51 -5.96
N SER A 64 -16.95 17.23 -6.45
CA SER A 64 -16.70 16.26 -7.51
C SER A 64 -17.45 14.96 -7.20
N THR A 65 -18.29 14.53 -8.13
CA THR A 65 -18.93 13.22 -8.05
C THR A 65 -17.95 12.17 -8.57
N TRP A 66 -17.87 11.04 -7.87
CA TRP A 66 -16.97 9.94 -8.19
C TRP A 66 -17.78 8.67 -8.47
N MET A 67 -17.22 7.80 -9.31
CA MET A 67 -17.77 6.46 -9.58
C MET A 67 -17.19 5.45 -8.59
N PHE A 68 -18.01 4.97 -7.65
CA PHE A 68 -17.60 3.98 -6.64
C PHE A 68 -17.93 2.57 -7.11
N PRO A 69 -16.95 1.69 -7.31
CA PRO A 69 -17.23 0.31 -7.68
C PRO A 69 -17.88 -0.43 -6.50
N ILE A 70 -18.98 -1.12 -6.78
CA ILE A 70 -19.74 -1.92 -5.82
C ILE A 70 -19.63 -3.38 -6.25
N LYS A 71 -19.26 -4.24 -5.30
CA LYS A 71 -19.32 -5.69 -5.43
C LYS A 71 -20.21 -6.24 -4.32
N VAL A 72 -21.31 -6.87 -4.70
CA VAL A 72 -22.19 -7.60 -3.78
C VAL A 72 -22.02 -9.09 -4.02
N THR A 73 -21.92 -9.88 -2.94
CA THR A 73 -21.88 -11.34 -3.00
C THR A 73 -23.00 -11.86 -2.12
N ALA A 74 -24.00 -12.48 -2.73
CA ALA A 74 -25.13 -13.09 -2.05
C ALA A 74 -24.89 -14.60 -1.90
N GLN A 75 -25.08 -15.11 -0.71
CA GLN A 75 -24.91 -16.53 -0.40
C GLN A 75 -25.73 -16.96 0.81
N THR A 76 -25.91 -18.25 1.00
CA THR A 76 -26.55 -18.82 2.18
C THR A 76 -25.57 -18.90 3.37
N ALA A 77 -26.09 -19.26 4.55
CA ALA A 77 -25.27 -19.57 5.72
C ALA A 77 -24.25 -20.68 5.40
N GLU A 78 -24.67 -21.70 4.64
CA GLU A 78 -23.86 -22.80 4.11
C GLU A 78 -22.89 -22.40 2.98
N HIS A 79 -22.80 -21.11 2.65
CA HIS A 79 -21.93 -20.55 1.61
C HIS A 79 -22.31 -20.89 0.16
N THR A 80 -23.48 -21.50 -0.06
CA THR A 80 -24.09 -21.68 -1.39
C THR A 80 -24.39 -20.32 -2.02
N LYS A 81 -23.98 -20.10 -3.26
CA LYS A 81 -24.18 -18.83 -3.96
C LYS A 81 -25.64 -18.68 -4.40
N LEU A 82 -26.19 -17.48 -4.26
CA LEU A 82 -27.58 -17.18 -4.60
C LEU A 82 -27.65 -16.32 -5.87
N PRO A 83 -28.05 -16.89 -7.02
CA PRO A 83 -28.20 -16.15 -8.26
C PRO A 83 -29.49 -15.30 -8.26
N TYR A 84 -29.53 -14.29 -9.13
CA TYR A 84 -30.71 -13.44 -9.40
C TYR A 84 -31.26 -12.68 -8.19
N VAL A 85 -30.42 -12.43 -7.18
CA VAL A 85 -30.76 -11.63 -6.01
C VAL A 85 -30.74 -10.15 -6.40
N LEU A 86 -31.78 -9.42 -6.03
CA LEU A 86 -31.96 -8.03 -6.41
C LEU A 86 -31.10 -7.11 -5.52
N VAL A 87 -30.36 -6.21 -6.15
CA VAL A 87 -29.47 -5.25 -5.48
C VAL A 87 -29.99 -3.85 -5.71
N MET A 88 -30.27 -3.13 -4.62
CA MET A 88 -30.71 -1.74 -4.63
C MET A 88 -29.70 -0.86 -3.90
N VAL A 89 -29.53 0.38 -4.39
CA VAL A 89 -28.75 1.42 -3.72
C VAL A 89 -29.61 2.67 -3.58
N ASN A 90 -29.89 3.07 -2.34
CA ASN A 90 -30.84 4.14 -2.01
C ASN A 90 -32.19 3.92 -2.70
N GLU A 91 -32.78 2.74 -2.50
CA GLU A 91 -34.10 2.34 -3.03
C GLU A 91 -34.17 2.18 -4.57
N ASN A 92 -33.16 2.62 -5.32
CA ASN A 92 -33.07 2.39 -6.76
C ASN A 92 -32.45 1.02 -7.06
N ILE A 93 -33.11 0.24 -7.92
CA ILE A 93 -32.60 -1.04 -8.42
C ILE A 93 -31.37 -0.75 -9.29
N VAL A 94 -30.23 -1.32 -8.92
CA VAL A 94 -28.98 -1.17 -9.70
C VAL A 94 -28.65 -2.41 -10.53
N GLY A 95 -29.21 -3.57 -10.18
CA GLY A 95 -29.07 -4.81 -10.94
C GLY A 95 -29.35 -6.05 -10.09
N THR A 96 -29.06 -7.22 -10.66
CA THR A 96 -29.23 -8.53 -10.00
C THR A 96 -27.90 -9.29 -9.93
N THR A 97 -27.77 -10.22 -8.99
CA THR A 97 -26.59 -11.10 -8.93
C THR A 97 -26.58 -12.07 -10.10
N ASN A 98 -25.40 -12.36 -10.64
CA ASN A 98 -25.22 -13.34 -11.71
C ASN A 98 -25.39 -14.79 -11.20
N ARG A 99 -25.21 -15.79 -12.08
CA ARG A 99 -25.25 -17.22 -11.74
C ARG A 99 -24.33 -17.64 -10.59
N LEU A 100 -23.27 -16.88 -10.32
CA LEU A 100 -22.32 -17.11 -9.23
C LEU A 100 -22.70 -16.40 -7.92
N GLY A 101 -23.88 -15.78 -7.86
CA GLY A 101 -24.33 -14.98 -6.72
C GLY A 101 -23.50 -13.72 -6.50
N VAL A 102 -22.92 -13.14 -7.57
CA VAL A 102 -22.13 -11.93 -7.49
C VAL A 102 -22.71 -10.85 -8.40
N TYR A 103 -22.82 -9.63 -7.88
CA TYR A 103 -23.13 -8.43 -8.64
C TYR A 103 -21.91 -7.51 -8.65
N TYR A 104 -21.56 -7.01 -9.84
CA TYR A 104 -20.54 -5.99 -10.05
C TYR A 104 -21.18 -4.79 -10.70
N GLY A 105 -21.09 -3.64 -10.06
CA GLY A 105 -21.61 -2.39 -10.59
C GLY A 105 -20.82 -1.19 -10.11
N SER A 106 -21.34 -0.01 -10.38
CA SER A 106 -20.76 1.25 -9.92
C SER A 106 -21.84 2.24 -9.53
N TYR A 107 -21.59 3.02 -8.49
CA TYR A 107 -22.51 4.03 -8.00
C TYR A 107 -21.85 5.41 -8.06
N ARG A 108 -22.54 6.39 -8.65
CA ARG A 108 -22.06 7.78 -8.73
C ARG A 108 -22.47 8.54 -7.48
N GLY A 109 -21.51 9.04 -6.70
CA GLY A 109 -21.81 9.77 -5.47
C GLY A 109 -20.69 10.72 -5.03
N LYS A 110 -20.92 11.46 -3.95
CA LYS A 110 -19.93 12.38 -3.36
C LYS A 110 -19.09 11.68 -2.28
N GLU A 111 -17.82 12.05 -2.14
CA GLU A 111 -17.00 11.63 -1.00
C GLU A 111 -17.70 12.03 0.31
N GLY A 112 -17.86 11.09 1.24
CA GLY A 112 -18.57 11.28 2.52
C GLY A 112 -20.08 11.01 2.49
N GLN A 113 -20.70 10.82 1.31
CA GLN A 113 -22.12 10.48 1.21
C GLN A 113 -22.39 9.09 1.81
N ARG A 114 -23.41 8.98 2.66
CA ARG A 114 -23.92 7.67 3.13
C ARG A 114 -24.86 7.10 2.08
N ILE A 115 -24.68 5.82 1.75
CA ILE A 115 -25.56 5.07 0.86
C ILE A 115 -26.12 3.85 1.61
N LYS A 116 -27.38 3.51 1.33
CA LYS A 116 -28.05 2.30 1.82
C LYS A 116 -28.04 1.27 0.70
N ILE A 117 -27.40 0.12 0.92
CA ILE A 117 -27.37 -1.00 -0.04
C ILE A 117 -28.32 -2.06 0.50
N ARG A 118 -29.42 -2.31 -0.20
CA ARG A 118 -30.41 -3.34 0.13
C ARG A 118 -30.23 -4.50 -0.83
N VAL A 119 -30.06 -5.70 -0.29
CA VAL A 119 -29.89 -6.94 -1.07
C VAL A 119 -31.07 -7.83 -0.73
N GLN A 120 -31.95 -8.06 -1.70
CA GLN A 120 -33.23 -8.73 -1.51
C GLN A 120 -33.22 -10.06 -2.28
N GLY A 121 -33.30 -11.16 -1.53
CA GLY A 121 -33.49 -12.50 -2.07
C GLY A 121 -34.96 -12.76 -2.42
N ILE A 122 -35.24 -13.99 -2.85
CA ILE A 122 -36.61 -14.45 -3.10
C ILE A 122 -37.36 -14.52 -1.75
N GLY A 123 -38.52 -13.84 -1.68
CA GLY A 123 -39.35 -13.70 -0.48
C GLY A 123 -39.22 -12.33 0.22
N LYS A 124 -40.35 -11.76 0.68
CA LYS A 124 -40.40 -10.43 1.33
C LYS A 124 -39.49 -10.32 2.56
N ASP A 125 -39.28 -11.42 3.28
CA ASP A 125 -38.53 -11.46 4.54
C ASP A 125 -37.02 -11.74 4.36
N ASN A 126 -36.55 -11.91 3.12
CA ASN A 126 -35.19 -12.37 2.84
C ASN A 126 -34.30 -11.22 2.36
N GLU A 127 -34.07 -10.25 3.23
CA GLU A 127 -33.31 -9.05 2.88
C GLU A 127 -32.16 -8.72 3.84
N LEU A 128 -31.15 -8.07 3.29
CA LEU A 128 -30.07 -7.46 4.06
C LEU A 128 -29.93 -5.99 3.70
N LEU A 129 -30.03 -5.11 4.70
CA LEU A 129 -29.77 -3.68 4.56
C LEU A 129 -28.40 -3.32 5.14
N VAL A 130 -27.50 -2.76 4.33
CA VAL A 130 -26.16 -2.34 4.73
C VAL A 130 -25.93 -0.87 4.40
N THR A 131 -25.65 -0.06 5.41
CA THR A 131 -25.28 1.35 5.21
C THR A 131 -23.76 1.50 5.09
N ARG A 132 -23.29 2.22 4.07
CA ARG A 132 -21.85 2.49 3.83
C ARG A 132 -21.62 3.96 3.49
N THR A 133 -20.49 4.50 3.96
CA THR A 133 -20.03 5.84 3.59
C THR A 133 -19.06 5.75 2.42
N LEU A 134 -19.32 6.52 1.35
CA LEU A 134 -18.45 6.63 0.20
C LEU A 134 -17.12 7.29 0.60
N SER A 135 -15.99 6.64 0.35
CA SER A 135 -14.67 7.14 0.75
C SER A 135 -13.65 7.01 -0.36
N LEU A 136 -12.77 8.00 -0.49
CA LEU A 136 -11.63 7.94 -1.41
C LEU A 136 -10.40 7.42 -0.66
N ARG A 137 -9.64 6.55 -1.31
CA ARG A 137 -8.33 6.08 -0.84
C ARG A 137 -7.24 6.94 -1.49
N LYS A 138 -6.33 7.51 -0.68
CA LYS A 138 -5.11 8.14 -1.19
C LYS A 138 -4.17 7.06 -1.75
N THR A 139 -3.77 7.20 -3.01
CA THR A 139 -2.78 6.36 -3.68
C THR A 139 -1.69 7.24 -4.30
N ASN A 140 -0.60 6.63 -4.77
CA ASN A 140 0.47 7.36 -5.48
C ASN A 140 -0.03 8.04 -6.77
N PHE A 141 -1.19 7.64 -7.29
CA PHE A 141 -1.83 8.20 -8.48
C PHE A 141 -2.91 9.25 -8.15
N GLY A 142 -3.02 9.67 -6.90
CA GLY A 142 -4.06 10.58 -6.42
C GLY A 142 -5.13 9.87 -5.60
N LYS A 143 -6.28 10.54 -5.41
CA LYS A 143 -7.45 9.97 -4.74
C LYS A 143 -8.19 9.03 -5.70
N LEU A 144 -8.43 7.79 -5.27
CA LEU A 144 -9.22 6.81 -6.02
C LEU A 144 -10.41 6.34 -5.19
N PRO A 145 -11.58 6.07 -5.80
CA PRO A 145 -12.75 5.57 -5.08
C PRO A 145 -12.45 4.21 -4.45
N ARG A 146 -12.76 4.09 -3.15
CA ARG A 146 -12.61 2.82 -2.44
C ARG A 146 -13.74 1.87 -2.86
N PRO A 147 -13.43 0.64 -3.31
CA PRO A 147 -14.44 -0.34 -3.65
C PRO A 147 -15.29 -0.72 -2.43
N ILE A 148 -16.58 -0.87 -2.66
CA ILE A 148 -17.56 -1.25 -1.64
C ILE A 148 -17.85 -2.73 -1.80
N PHE A 149 -17.58 -3.50 -0.75
CA PHE A 149 -17.84 -4.93 -0.71
C PHE A 149 -18.97 -5.21 0.28
N VAL A 150 -20.01 -5.88 -0.20
CA VAL A 150 -21.13 -6.34 0.62
C VAL A 150 -21.24 -7.86 0.49
N ARG A 151 -21.17 -8.57 1.61
CA ARG A 151 -21.44 -10.00 1.68
C ARG A 151 -22.82 -10.16 2.29
N ALA A 152 -23.81 -10.51 1.48
CA ALA A 152 -25.16 -10.77 1.92
C ALA A 152 -25.32 -12.26 2.24
N VAL A 153 -25.65 -12.56 3.50
CA VAL A 153 -26.02 -13.90 3.92
C VAL A 153 -27.54 -13.95 3.97
N LEU A 154 -28.15 -14.58 2.97
CA LEU A 154 -29.60 -14.67 2.80
C LEU A 154 -30.06 -16.12 3.02
N ARG A 155 -31.35 -16.33 3.30
CA ARG A 155 -31.92 -17.67 3.43
C ARG A 155 -32.05 -18.33 2.05
N LYS A 156 -32.03 -19.67 2.03
CA LYS A 156 -32.35 -20.43 0.83
C LYS A 156 -33.85 -20.25 0.52
N PRO A 157 -34.25 -20.05 -0.74
CA PRO A 157 -35.66 -20.01 -1.11
C PRO A 157 -36.36 -21.30 -0.66
N GLY A 158 -37.57 -21.17 -0.11
CA GLY A 158 -38.36 -22.28 0.42
C GLY A 158 -38.07 -22.65 1.88
N THR A 159 -37.03 -22.10 2.53
CA THR A 159 -36.82 -22.33 3.96
C THR A 159 -37.75 -21.42 4.78
N PRO A 160 -38.70 -21.95 5.58
CA PRO A 160 -39.58 -21.12 6.39
C PRO A 160 -38.75 -20.25 7.34
N ALA A 161 -39.20 -19.01 7.54
CA ALA A 161 -38.58 -18.15 8.54
C ALA A 161 -38.58 -18.89 9.88
N PRO A 162 -37.45 -19.01 10.59
CA PRO A 162 -37.46 -19.55 11.93
C PRO A 162 -38.48 -18.75 12.72
N ARG A 163 -39.56 -19.41 13.18
CA ARG A 163 -40.55 -18.81 14.06
C ARG A 163 -39.75 -18.14 15.16
N ARG A 164 -39.78 -16.80 15.21
CA ARG A 164 -39.13 -16.03 16.27
C ARG A 164 -39.81 -16.48 17.55
N ARG A 165 -39.28 -17.51 18.22
CA ARG A 165 -39.52 -17.75 19.63
C ARG A 165 -38.95 -16.51 20.31
N PHE A 166 -39.81 -15.50 20.47
CA PHE A 166 -39.60 -14.44 21.43
C PHE A 166 -39.43 -15.17 22.75
N LYS A 167 -38.18 -15.43 23.14
CA LYS A 167 -37.87 -15.71 24.53
C LYS A 167 -38.40 -14.48 25.25
N ARG A 168 -39.59 -14.61 25.87
CA ARG A 168 -40.14 -13.64 26.81
C ARG A 168 -38.98 -13.37 27.76
N ARG A 169 -38.31 -12.23 27.59
CA ARG A 169 -37.33 -11.77 28.55
C ARG A 169 -38.16 -11.59 29.80
N THR A 170 -37.93 -12.43 30.80
CA THR A 170 -38.47 -12.22 32.13
C THR A 170 -38.19 -10.77 32.51
N PRO A 171 -39.20 -10.00 32.95
CA PRO A 171 -39.01 -8.59 33.26
C PRO A 171 -37.92 -8.50 34.30
N TYR A 172 -36.84 -7.80 33.94
CA TYR A 172 -35.72 -7.53 34.82
C TYR A 172 -36.28 -6.74 36.01
N ARG A 173 -36.44 -7.41 37.16
CA ARG A 173 -36.97 -6.84 38.41
C ARG A 173 -36.11 -5.65 38.78
N PHE A 174 -36.60 -4.44 38.50
CA PHE A 174 -35.96 -3.18 38.88
C PHE A 174 -35.79 -3.18 40.40
N LYS A 175 -34.56 -3.39 40.88
CA LYS A 175 -34.23 -3.06 42.27
C LYS A 175 -34.46 -1.56 42.42
N ARG A 176 -35.43 -1.20 43.27
CA ARG A 176 -35.81 0.16 43.64
C ARG A 176 -34.54 0.96 43.92
N ARG A 177 -34.33 2.05 43.18
CA ARG A 177 -33.34 3.07 43.49
C ARG A 177 -33.80 3.79 44.75
N THR A 178 -32.93 3.86 45.74
CA THR A 178 -33.09 4.73 46.90
C THR A 178 -33.15 6.20 46.45
N PRO A 179 -33.87 7.07 47.17
CA PRO A 179 -34.05 8.46 46.79
C PRO A 179 -32.72 9.23 46.82
N TYR A 180 -32.55 10.05 45.78
CA TYR A 180 -31.38 10.87 45.49
C TYR A 180 -31.27 12.01 46.52
N ASN A 181 -30.18 12.02 47.31
CA ASN A 181 -29.87 13.07 48.29
C ASN A 181 -28.90 14.09 47.67
N PRO A 182 -29.32 15.35 47.40
CA PRO A 182 -28.53 16.31 46.62
C PRO A 182 -27.43 17.06 47.41
N ARG A 183 -27.23 16.80 48.70
CA ARG A 183 -26.32 17.61 49.56
C ARG A 183 -24.88 17.10 49.71
N ARG A 184 -24.41 16.14 48.91
CA ARG A 184 -23.05 15.56 49.04
C ARG A 184 -22.14 15.77 47.83
N TYR A 185 -21.95 17.03 47.43
CA TYR A 185 -20.85 17.42 46.54
C TYR A 185 -19.90 18.41 47.23
N LYS A 186 -19.07 17.89 48.13
CA LYS A 186 -17.79 18.51 48.47
C LYS A 186 -16.70 17.45 48.36
N THR A 187 -15.71 17.75 47.51
CA THR A 187 -14.43 17.03 47.31
C THR A 187 -14.48 15.64 46.66
N PHE A 188 -14.79 15.61 45.36
CA PHE A 188 -14.27 14.52 44.51
C PHE A 188 -12.75 14.73 44.35
N LYS A 189 -11.96 14.21 45.31
CA LYS A 189 -10.54 13.91 45.07
C LYS A 189 -10.49 13.05 43.80
N ARG A 190 -9.76 13.52 42.78
CA ARG A 190 -9.45 12.78 41.55
C ARG A 190 -9.15 11.32 41.91
N ARG A 191 -10.11 10.42 41.71
CA ARG A 191 -9.86 8.98 41.77
C ARG A 191 -8.82 8.71 40.68
N LYS A 192 -7.60 8.35 41.11
CA LYS A 192 -6.55 7.89 40.20
C LYS A 192 -7.18 6.81 39.32
N ALA A 193 -7.05 6.97 38.01
CA ALA A 193 -7.54 6.01 37.03
C ALA A 193 -7.11 4.59 37.46
N PRO A 194 -7.97 3.57 37.32
CA PRO A 194 -7.63 2.21 37.70
C PRO A 194 -6.30 1.86 37.03
N THR A 195 -5.27 1.65 37.84
CA THR A 195 -3.96 1.21 37.38
C THR A 195 -4.18 -0.08 36.62
N LYS A 196 -3.93 -0.05 35.31
CA LYS A 196 -4.04 -1.23 34.44
C LYS A 196 -3.32 -2.38 35.13
N ARG A 197 -4.04 -3.49 35.36
CA ARG A 197 -3.43 -4.72 35.87
C ARG A 197 -2.20 -5.02 35.00
N PRO A 198 -1.04 -5.36 35.59
CA PRO A 198 0.16 -5.63 34.81
C PRO A 198 -0.14 -6.77 33.84
N GLU A 199 -0.12 -6.46 32.54
CA GLU A 199 -0.29 -7.42 31.47
C GLU A 199 0.93 -8.37 31.53
N GLY A 200 0.69 -9.66 31.76
CA GLY A 200 1.77 -10.65 31.83
C GLY A 200 2.48 -10.78 30.47
N PHE A 201 3.78 -11.05 30.50
CA PHE A 201 4.57 -11.28 29.30
C PHE A 201 4.29 -12.68 28.73
N PRO A 202 3.89 -12.82 27.46
CA PRO A 202 3.71 -14.14 26.88
C PRO A 202 5.07 -14.79 26.64
N ILE A 203 5.28 -15.95 27.26
CA ILE A 203 6.48 -16.77 27.14
C ILE A 203 6.14 -18.02 26.33
N ARG A 204 6.97 -18.30 25.33
CA ARG A 204 6.94 -19.56 24.58
C ARG A 204 8.22 -20.33 24.84
N VAL A 205 8.07 -21.58 25.26
CA VAL A 205 9.17 -22.52 25.47
C VAL A 205 8.96 -23.68 24.50
N ILE A 206 10.01 -24.04 23.76
CA ILE A 206 10.02 -25.21 22.87
C ILE A 206 11.10 -26.12 23.40
N VAL A 207 10.74 -27.36 23.70
CA VAL A 207 11.63 -28.39 24.25
C VAL A 207 11.79 -29.45 23.17
N LEU A 208 13.01 -29.53 22.63
CA LEU A 208 13.37 -30.47 21.57
C LEU A 208 14.43 -31.44 22.09
N ASN A 209 14.36 -32.71 21.69
CA ASN A 209 15.44 -33.67 21.90
C ASN A 209 16.61 -33.43 20.92
N THR A 210 17.66 -34.27 21.01
CA THR A 210 18.83 -34.23 20.13
C THR A 210 18.49 -34.38 18.64
N GLN A 211 17.42 -35.11 18.33
CA GLN A 211 16.90 -35.30 16.97
C GLN A 211 15.96 -34.16 16.49
N LYS A 212 15.81 -33.09 17.28
CA LYS A 212 14.88 -31.96 17.03
C LYS A 212 13.40 -32.36 17.04
N VAL A 213 13.06 -33.47 17.68
CA VAL A 213 11.68 -33.90 17.94
C VAL A 213 11.20 -33.28 19.25
N GLY A 214 9.95 -32.82 19.28
CA GLY A 214 9.35 -32.19 20.45
C GLY A 214 9.14 -33.17 21.61
N LEU A 215 9.56 -32.78 22.81
CA LEU A 215 9.40 -33.60 24.02
C LEU A 215 8.07 -33.27 24.72
N SER A 216 7.09 -34.15 24.55
CA SER A 216 5.79 -34.07 25.21
C SER A 216 5.90 -34.24 26.72
N GLY A 217 5.10 -33.51 27.49
CA GLY A 217 4.95 -33.71 28.93
C GLY A 217 6.07 -33.14 29.82
N ALA A 218 7.09 -32.49 29.25
CA ALA A 218 8.14 -31.83 30.02
C ALA A 218 7.58 -30.71 30.90
N LEU A 219 7.98 -30.69 32.18
CA LEU A 219 7.57 -29.68 33.15
C LEU A 219 8.40 -28.41 32.94
N VAL A 220 7.74 -27.26 32.84
CA VAL A 220 8.38 -25.95 32.64
C VAL A 220 8.24 -25.12 33.91
N TYR A 221 9.37 -24.79 34.52
CA TYR A 221 9.48 -23.93 35.69
C TYR A 221 10.06 -22.58 35.29
N ILE A 222 9.52 -21.49 35.83
CA ILE A 222 10.06 -20.14 35.70
C ILE A 222 10.27 -19.58 37.10
N ASN A 223 11.51 -19.21 37.44
CA ASN A 223 11.93 -18.81 38.79
C ASN A 223 11.53 -19.82 39.87
N ARG A 224 11.70 -21.12 39.59
CA ARG A 224 11.31 -22.27 40.45
C ARG A 224 9.81 -22.51 40.60
N THR A 225 8.94 -21.69 40.02
CA THR A 225 7.50 -21.93 40.00
C THR A 225 7.13 -22.75 38.78
N LEU A 226 6.42 -23.87 38.96
CA LEU A 226 5.86 -24.65 37.85
C LEU A 226 4.81 -23.81 37.12
N VAL A 227 5.02 -23.55 35.83
CA VAL A 227 4.10 -22.73 35.02
C VAL A 227 3.29 -23.56 34.04
N GLY A 228 3.70 -24.80 33.76
CA GLY A 228 2.89 -25.80 33.07
C GLY A 228 3.70 -26.92 32.44
N ARG A 229 3.06 -27.66 31.52
CA ARG A 229 3.66 -28.80 30.80
C ARG A 229 3.70 -28.55 29.29
N THR A 230 4.70 -29.07 28.60
CA THR A 230 4.75 -29.05 27.13
C THR A 230 3.67 -29.96 26.54
N ASN A 231 3.10 -29.53 25.41
CA ASN A 231 2.15 -30.32 24.63
C ASN A 231 2.85 -31.44 23.83
N ILE A 232 2.09 -32.21 23.05
CA ILE A 232 2.57 -33.35 22.23
C ILE A 232 3.73 -32.95 21.29
N SER A 233 3.77 -31.70 20.85
CA SER A 233 4.84 -31.17 19.99
C SER A 233 6.05 -30.59 20.73
N GLY A 234 6.12 -30.73 22.06
CA GLY A 234 7.17 -30.13 22.88
C GLY A 234 7.03 -28.62 23.10
N PHE A 235 5.85 -28.04 22.87
CA PHE A 235 5.61 -26.61 23.02
C PHE A 235 4.85 -26.28 24.30
N TYR A 236 5.31 -25.25 25.00
CA TYR A 236 4.60 -24.61 26.11
C TYR A 236 4.37 -23.12 25.80
N MET A 237 3.16 -22.62 26.06
CA MET A 237 2.81 -21.21 25.92
C MET A 237 2.08 -20.74 27.18
N GLY A 238 2.67 -19.77 27.88
CA GLY A 238 2.13 -19.24 29.14
C GLY A 238 2.34 -17.72 29.26
N HIS A 239 1.84 -17.14 30.35
CA HIS A 239 2.07 -15.74 30.68
C HIS A 239 2.85 -15.63 31.99
N TYR A 240 3.96 -14.91 31.98
CA TYR A 240 4.78 -14.65 33.16
C TYR A 240 4.55 -13.23 33.68
N LYS A 241 4.31 -13.12 34.99
CA LYS A 241 3.96 -11.86 35.67
C LYS A 241 5.17 -11.21 36.37
N GLY A 242 6.33 -11.17 35.73
CA GLY A 242 7.52 -10.48 36.28
C GLY A 242 7.66 -9.04 35.79
N LYS A 243 8.64 -8.33 36.35
CA LYS A 243 8.98 -6.95 35.94
C LYS A 243 9.89 -6.97 34.72
N VAL A 244 9.78 -5.95 33.88
CA VAL A 244 10.73 -5.75 32.78
C VAL A 244 12.12 -5.52 33.35
N GLY A 245 13.13 -6.24 32.82
CA GLY A 245 14.50 -6.21 33.33
C GLY A 245 14.80 -7.27 34.41
N GLU A 246 13.80 -8.02 34.86
CA GLU A 246 14.00 -9.14 35.78
C GLU A 246 14.72 -10.30 35.07
N ARG A 247 15.71 -10.89 35.76
CA ARG A 247 16.39 -12.10 35.30
C ARG A 247 15.43 -13.27 35.55
N ILE A 248 15.06 -13.97 34.49
CA ILE A 248 14.20 -15.14 34.59
C ILE A 248 15.03 -16.42 34.42
N GLN A 249 14.82 -17.36 35.34
CA GLN A 249 15.42 -18.68 35.32
C GLN A 249 14.37 -19.66 34.80
N ILE A 250 14.57 -20.18 33.59
CA ILE A 250 13.69 -21.20 33.02
C ILE A 250 14.35 -22.56 33.24
N ARG A 251 13.70 -23.44 33.98
CA ARG A 251 14.12 -24.83 34.19
C ARG A 251 13.11 -25.74 33.51
N VAL A 252 13.61 -26.64 32.67
CA VAL A 252 12.78 -27.67 32.04
C VAL A 252 13.19 -29.02 32.62
N GLN A 253 12.21 -29.80 33.06
CA GLN A 253 12.40 -31.17 33.53
C GLN A 253 11.68 -32.11 32.56
N ALA A 254 12.44 -32.96 31.88
CA ALA A 254 11.87 -33.98 31.02
C ALA A 254 11.20 -35.07 31.88
N PRO A 255 10.18 -35.78 31.36
CA PRO A 255 9.67 -36.98 32.02
C PRO A 255 10.79 -38.03 32.11
N GLY A 256 11.27 -38.31 33.32
CA GLY A 256 12.38 -39.22 33.61
C GLY A 256 13.13 -38.80 34.89
N PRO A 257 13.80 -39.74 35.60
CA PRO A 257 14.31 -39.50 36.94
C PRO A 257 15.39 -38.41 37.07
N ASP A 258 16.20 -38.08 36.04
CA ASP A 258 17.39 -37.22 36.27
C ASP A 258 17.71 -36.15 35.20
N ASN A 259 16.73 -35.75 34.39
CA ASN A 259 16.98 -34.82 33.28
C ASN A 259 16.46 -33.40 33.54
N TYR A 260 17.33 -32.51 34.04
CA TYR A 260 17.06 -31.06 34.15
C TYR A 260 18.03 -30.21 33.34
N ILE A 261 17.47 -29.22 32.63
CA ILE A 261 18.25 -28.21 31.92
C ILE A 261 17.91 -26.84 32.51
N LEU A 262 18.96 -26.10 32.87
CA LEU A 262 18.87 -24.80 33.51
C LEU A 262 19.27 -23.71 32.51
N LEU A 263 18.35 -22.81 32.18
CA LEU A 263 18.63 -21.67 31.30
C LEU A 263 18.34 -20.35 31.99
N TYR A 264 19.26 -19.41 31.83
CA TYR A 264 19.12 -18.04 32.29
C TYR A 264 18.84 -17.13 31.11
N THR A 265 17.75 -16.38 31.17
CA THR A 265 17.42 -15.37 30.15
C THR A 265 16.99 -14.06 30.80
N PHE A 266 17.13 -12.94 30.08
CA PHE A 266 16.77 -11.60 30.59
C PHE A 266 15.55 -11.06 29.83
N LEU A 267 14.54 -10.58 30.57
CA LEU A 267 13.39 -9.91 29.98
C LEU A 267 13.77 -8.50 29.50
N ARG A 268 14.06 -8.33 28.20
CA ARG A 268 14.34 -7.00 27.62
C ARG A 268 13.08 -6.20 27.29
N LYS A 269 13.11 -4.90 27.59
CA LYS A 269 12.01 -3.91 27.45
C LYS A 269 11.58 -3.62 26.01
N GLU A 270 12.44 -3.88 25.02
CA GLU A 270 12.28 -3.36 23.65
C GLU A 270 11.42 -4.24 22.71
N GLN A 271 10.87 -5.36 23.18
CA GLN A 271 10.06 -6.25 22.35
C GLN A 271 8.60 -6.24 22.80
N THR A 272 7.72 -5.57 22.05
CA THR A 272 6.25 -5.56 22.25
C THR A 272 5.56 -6.79 21.64
N GLY A 273 6.20 -7.96 21.71
CA GLY A 273 5.67 -9.23 21.21
C GLY A 273 6.03 -10.39 22.14
N PRO A 274 5.40 -11.57 21.96
CA PRO A 274 5.70 -12.76 22.76
C PRO A 274 7.18 -13.12 22.63
N GLN A 275 7.90 -13.11 23.76
CA GLN A 275 9.29 -13.57 23.79
C GLN A 275 9.28 -15.09 23.61
N THR A 276 9.84 -15.52 22.48
CA THR A 276 10.01 -16.95 22.20
C THR A 276 11.41 -17.33 22.63
N VAL A 277 11.50 -18.11 23.70
CA VAL A 277 12.76 -18.67 24.19
C VAL A 277 12.88 -20.08 23.62
N TYR A 278 13.86 -20.27 22.74
CA TYR A 278 14.19 -21.59 22.21
C TYR A 278 15.06 -22.30 23.25
N VAL A 279 14.61 -23.46 23.73
CA VAL A 279 15.33 -24.29 24.69
C VAL A 279 15.62 -25.62 24.02
N THR A 280 16.80 -25.74 23.41
CA THR A 280 17.24 -27.03 22.89
C THR A 280 17.69 -27.87 24.09
N ALA A 281 16.99 -28.97 24.34
CA ALA A 281 17.34 -29.88 25.41
C ALA A 281 18.23 -30.99 24.86
N HIS A 282 19.51 -30.99 25.21
CA HIS A 282 20.37 -32.14 24.98
C HIS A 282 20.04 -33.19 26.05
N LEU A 283 19.00 -33.98 25.80
CA LEU A 283 18.75 -35.19 26.56
C LEU A 283 19.74 -36.25 26.09
N ARG A 284 20.59 -36.72 27.00
CA ARG A 284 21.40 -37.91 26.78
C ARG A 284 20.47 -39.11 26.71
N GLY A 285 20.61 -39.95 25.70
CA GLY A 285 19.97 -41.27 25.69
C GLY A 285 20.67 -42.17 26.69
N ASP A 286 19.95 -43.15 27.24
CA ASP A 286 20.45 -44.04 28.29
C ASP A 286 21.61 -44.95 27.84
N ASP A 287 21.97 -44.94 26.54
CA ASP A 287 22.91 -45.88 25.92
C ASP A 287 24.31 -45.33 25.59
N GLU A 288 24.66 -44.09 25.99
CA GLU A 288 26.03 -43.57 25.78
C GLU A 288 26.93 -43.77 27.02
N PRO A 289 28.02 -44.56 26.95
CA PRO A 289 28.97 -44.67 28.04
C PRO A 289 29.67 -43.33 28.31
N LEU A 290 29.86 -43.01 29.59
CA LEU A 290 30.49 -41.77 30.04
C LEU A 290 31.93 -41.66 29.50
N PRO A 291 32.36 -40.51 28.94
CA PRO A 291 33.77 -40.26 28.71
C PRO A 291 34.52 -40.21 30.06
N PRO A 292 35.74 -40.77 30.15
CA PRO A 292 36.43 -41.01 31.42
C PRO A 292 37.16 -39.77 31.93
N TYR A 293 36.53 -38.59 31.95
CA TYR A 293 37.14 -37.42 32.57
C TYR A 293 36.07 -36.52 33.19
N LEU A 294 35.82 -36.72 34.48
CA LEU A 294 35.44 -35.71 35.48
C LEU A 294 35.20 -36.41 36.83
N LYS A 295 36.28 -36.93 37.44
CA LYS A 295 36.28 -37.23 38.88
C LYS A 295 36.08 -35.91 39.62
N LYS A 296 34.90 -35.70 40.20
CA LYS A 296 34.61 -34.57 41.09
C LYS A 296 35.51 -34.65 42.31
N LYS A 297 36.38 -33.65 42.52
CA LYS A 297 36.95 -33.40 43.84
C LYS A 297 35.87 -32.86 44.77
N PRO A 298 35.81 -33.29 46.04
CA PRO A 298 34.91 -32.73 47.03
C PRO A 298 35.34 -31.30 47.35
N ILE A 299 34.45 -30.33 47.16
CA ILE A 299 34.66 -28.94 47.56
C ILE A 299 34.32 -28.84 49.04
N THR A 300 35.34 -28.84 49.89
CA THR A 300 35.22 -28.46 51.30
C THR A 300 34.95 -26.96 51.40
N ARG A 301 33.90 -26.61 52.15
CA ARG A 301 33.53 -25.23 52.49
C ARG A 301 34.65 -24.62 53.35
N LYS A 302 35.37 -23.63 52.82
CA LYS A 302 36.06 -22.63 53.65
C LYS A 302 35.21 -21.38 53.73
N THR A 303 34.64 -21.15 54.91
CA THR A 303 34.08 -19.88 55.36
C THR A 303 35.20 -18.90 55.63
N SER A 304 35.20 -17.76 54.93
CA SER A 304 35.93 -16.56 55.36
C SER A 304 34.97 -15.37 55.32
N PRO A 305 34.94 -14.54 56.39
CA PRO A 305 33.98 -13.46 56.52
C PRO A 305 34.40 -12.23 55.72
N MET A 306 33.47 -11.64 54.97
CA MET A 306 33.69 -10.34 54.31
C MET A 306 33.44 -9.18 55.29
N PRO A 307 34.29 -8.14 55.33
CA PRO A 307 34.16 -7.04 56.27
C PRO A 307 33.03 -6.06 55.87
N ARG A 308 32.28 -5.63 56.89
CA ARG A 308 31.23 -4.61 56.83
C ARG A 308 31.79 -3.28 56.31
N LYS A 309 31.24 -2.75 55.21
CA LYS A 309 31.45 -1.33 54.83
C LYS A 309 30.43 -0.43 55.53
N LYS A 310 30.97 0.63 56.13
CA LYS A 310 30.32 1.71 56.91
C LYS A 310 29.31 2.54 56.09
N PRO A 311 28.34 3.21 56.75
CA PRO A 311 27.31 4.02 56.11
C PRO A 311 27.86 5.37 55.62
N VAL A 312 27.51 5.75 54.38
CA VAL A 312 27.81 7.08 53.84
C VAL A 312 26.70 8.05 54.25
N ILE A 313 27.14 9.14 54.89
CA ILE A 313 26.36 10.23 55.46
C ILE A 313 25.68 11.06 54.37
N ARG A 314 24.39 11.35 54.60
CA ARG A 314 23.56 12.30 53.86
C ARG A 314 24.19 13.69 53.88
N ARG A 315 24.38 14.32 52.71
CA ARG A 315 24.58 15.78 52.61
C ARG A 315 23.37 16.45 51.94
N LYS A 316 22.96 17.56 52.55
CA LYS A 316 21.83 18.44 52.21
C LYS A 316 22.05 19.15 50.86
N PRO A 317 20.98 19.59 50.17
CA PRO A 317 21.10 20.45 49.00
C PRO A 317 21.39 21.90 49.43
N ALA A 318 22.43 22.50 48.83
CA ALA A 318 22.75 23.91 48.99
C ALA A 318 21.97 24.75 47.96
N LEU A 319 21.29 25.78 48.46
CA LEU A 319 20.85 26.95 47.68
C LEU A 319 22.07 27.77 47.23
N ARG A 320 22.06 28.28 45.99
CA ARG A 320 22.59 29.62 45.67
C ARG A 320 22.06 30.15 44.32
N LYS A 321 21.34 31.29 44.42
CA LYS A 321 21.39 32.57 43.65
C LYS A 321 22.31 32.58 42.39
N LYS A 322 22.10 33.31 41.28
CA LYS A 322 21.23 34.42 40.79
C LYS A 322 21.51 34.58 39.26
N PRO A 323 20.96 35.58 38.51
CA PRO A 323 20.65 35.49 37.08
C PRO A 323 21.77 36.00 36.15
N VAL A 324 21.77 35.55 34.88
CA VAL A 324 22.63 36.11 33.82
C VAL A 324 21.80 36.42 32.56
N VAL A 325 21.61 37.72 32.36
CA VAL A 325 21.72 38.53 31.13
C VAL A 325 20.90 38.14 29.88
N ARG A 326 20.02 39.10 29.52
CA ARG A 326 19.34 39.30 28.23
C ARG A 326 20.26 39.05 27.03
N ALA A 327 19.89 38.10 26.17
CA ALA A 327 20.40 38.02 24.80
C ALA A 327 19.52 38.88 23.86
N LYS A 328 20.17 39.75 23.08
CA LYS A 328 19.59 40.59 22.03
C LYS A 328 18.97 39.75 20.89
N PRO A 329 17.97 40.28 20.14
CA PRO A 329 17.37 39.57 19.02
C PRO A 329 18.34 39.49 17.82
N PRO A 330 18.30 38.39 17.03
CA PRO A 330 19.16 38.24 15.86
C PRO A 330 18.74 39.19 14.72
N GLN A 331 19.71 39.94 14.21
CA GLN A 331 19.60 40.82 13.07
C GLN A 331 19.19 40.06 11.79
N HIS A 332 18.27 40.65 11.05
CA HIS A 332 17.83 40.24 9.72
C HIS A 332 18.99 40.12 8.73
N LYS A 333 19.21 38.93 8.17
CA LYS A 333 20.01 38.75 6.95
C LYS A 333 19.18 39.16 5.73
N ARG A 334 19.67 40.18 5.01
CA ARG A 334 19.20 40.60 3.67
C ARG A 334 19.27 39.42 2.67
N PRO A 335 18.28 39.26 1.78
CA PRO A 335 18.36 38.32 0.66
C PRO A 335 19.18 38.93 -0.50
N SER A 336 20.16 38.18 -1.01
CA SER A 336 20.94 38.52 -2.21
C SER A 336 20.18 38.18 -3.50
N PRO A 337 20.24 39.04 -4.54
CA PRO A 337 19.61 38.76 -5.83
C PRO A 337 20.60 38.10 -6.79
N ARG A 338 20.44 36.80 -7.07
CA ARG A 338 21.03 36.16 -8.26
C ARG A 338 19.92 35.55 -9.12
N ARG A 339 19.41 36.33 -10.07
CA ARG A 339 18.67 35.82 -11.23
C ARG A 339 19.66 35.63 -12.37
N SER A 340 20.02 34.39 -12.67
CA SER A 340 20.67 34.04 -13.92
C SER A 340 19.66 34.06 -15.07
N ILE A 341 19.96 34.83 -16.11
CA ILE A 341 19.21 34.92 -17.36
C ILE A 341 19.51 33.64 -18.16
N PRO A 342 18.51 32.86 -18.60
CA PRO A 342 18.76 31.69 -19.43
C PRO A 342 19.19 32.13 -20.84
N LEU A 343 20.42 31.76 -21.20
CA LEU A 343 21.00 31.93 -22.54
C LEU A 343 20.02 31.48 -23.63
N ARG A 344 19.58 32.43 -24.47
CA ARG A 344 18.82 32.17 -25.69
C ARG A 344 19.64 31.22 -26.57
N ARG A 345 19.16 29.99 -26.76
CA ARG A 345 19.73 29.03 -27.72
C ARG A 345 19.72 29.70 -29.11
N ARG A 346 20.92 29.98 -29.65
CA ARG A 346 21.11 30.37 -31.05
C ARG A 346 20.42 29.34 -31.95
N VAL A 347 19.43 29.79 -32.72
CA VAL A 347 18.77 29.00 -33.76
C VAL A 347 19.84 28.66 -34.81
N GLN A 348 20.19 27.38 -34.97
CA GLN A 348 21.13 26.95 -35.98
C GLN A 348 20.53 27.22 -37.37
N LYS A 349 21.07 28.20 -38.10
CA LYS A 349 20.78 28.46 -39.51
C LYS A 349 21.63 27.52 -40.37
N GLY A 350 21.14 26.32 -40.63
CA GLY A 350 21.71 25.41 -41.64
C GLY A 350 20.87 25.41 -42.93
N PRO A 351 21.42 24.92 -44.06
CA PRO A 351 20.67 24.80 -45.31
C PRO A 351 19.48 23.84 -45.15
N ARG A 352 18.32 24.25 -45.68
CA ARG A 352 17.10 23.43 -45.71
C ARG A 352 17.13 22.50 -46.91
N LYS A 353 17.01 21.19 -46.69
CA LYS A 353 16.89 20.17 -47.75
C LYS A 353 15.52 19.49 -47.70
N LEU A 354 15.09 18.95 -48.84
CA LEU A 354 13.91 18.08 -48.93
C LEU A 354 14.31 16.64 -48.61
N PHE A 355 13.51 15.98 -47.79
CA PHE A 355 13.69 14.59 -47.39
C PHE A 355 12.43 13.80 -47.66
N LEU A 356 12.55 12.63 -48.29
CA LEU A 356 11.45 11.69 -48.40
C LEU A 356 11.28 10.95 -47.06
N LEU A 357 10.15 11.16 -46.39
CA LEU A 357 9.84 10.58 -45.10
C LEU A 357 8.86 9.42 -45.27
N LYS A 358 9.25 8.21 -44.84
CA LYS A 358 8.40 7.02 -44.83
C LYS A 358 8.13 6.59 -43.38
N VAL A 359 6.94 6.87 -42.87
CA VAL A 359 6.53 6.54 -41.50
C VAL A 359 5.57 5.36 -41.52
N THR A 360 5.94 4.26 -40.86
CA THR A 360 5.08 3.09 -40.64
C THR A 360 4.59 3.08 -39.20
N VAL A 361 3.28 3.17 -39.03
CA VAL A 361 2.60 3.20 -37.73
C VAL A 361 1.89 1.88 -37.51
N GLN A 362 2.34 1.14 -36.50
CA GLN A 362 1.78 -0.17 -36.15
C GLN A 362 1.52 -0.26 -34.64
N THR A 363 0.63 -1.17 -34.28
CA THR A 363 0.48 -1.62 -32.89
C THR A 363 1.66 -2.52 -32.49
N PRO A 364 1.86 -2.80 -31.19
CA PRO A 364 2.88 -3.76 -30.73
C PRO A 364 2.73 -5.17 -31.34
N PHE A 365 1.55 -5.49 -31.85
CA PHE A 365 1.22 -6.76 -32.50
C PHE A 365 1.37 -6.70 -34.03
N LYS A 366 2.17 -5.76 -34.55
CA LYS A 366 2.39 -5.53 -35.99
C LYS A 366 1.14 -5.19 -36.82
N LYS A 367 -0.03 -4.96 -36.18
CA LYS A 367 -1.22 -4.51 -36.91
C LYS A 367 -1.08 -3.04 -37.32
N PRO A 368 -1.34 -2.68 -38.58
CA PRO A 368 -1.26 -1.29 -39.06
C PRO A 368 -2.32 -0.41 -38.38
N ILE A 369 -2.05 0.91 -38.31
CA ILE A 369 -2.98 1.90 -37.79
C ILE A 369 -3.30 2.90 -38.91
N PRO A 370 -4.44 2.73 -39.61
CA PRO A 370 -4.87 3.67 -40.64
C PRO A 370 -5.28 5.02 -40.03
N ASP A 371 -5.25 6.06 -40.85
CA ASP A 371 -5.70 7.43 -40.52
C ASP A 371 -4.98 8.08 -39.34
N ALA A 372 -3.76 7.63 -39.05
CA ALA A 372 -2.91 8.24 -38.04
C ALA A 372 -2.30 9.53 -38.59
N GLN A 373 -2.61 10.66 -37.96
CA GLN A 373 -2.09 11.97 -38.32
C GLN A 373 -0.61 12.09 -37.94
N ILE A 374 0.23 12.40 -38.92
CA ILE A 374 1.68 12.56 -38.78
C ILE A 374 2.01 14.05 -38.69
N TYR A 375 2.54 14.45 -37.55
CA TYR A 375 3.04 15.81 -37.32
C TYR A 375 4.56 15.79 -37.26
N VAL A 376 5.19 16.76 -37.91
CA VAL A 376 6.64 16.94 -37.88
C VAL A 376 6.93 18.36 -37.41
N ASP A 377 7.66 18.47 -36.30
CA ASP A 377 7.94 19.74 -35.60
C ASP A 377 6.68 20.59 -35.31
N GLY A 378 5.55 19.91 -35.10
CA GLY A 378 4.26 20.52 -34.80
C GLY A 378 3.36 20.83 -36.00
N LYS A 379 3.88 20.72 -37.24
CA LYS A 379 3.08 20.87 -38.46
C LYS A 379 2.51 19.52 -38.91
N LEU A 380 1.23 19.48 -39.26
CA LEU A 380 0.60 18.30 -39.85
C LEU A 380 1.18 18.11 -41.27
N LEU A 381 1.71 16.92 -41.56
CA LEU A 381 2.15 16.58 -42.91
C LEU A 381 1.14 15.73 -43.68
N GLY A 382 0.37 14.89 -42.98
CA GLY A 382 -0.68 14.07 -43.59
C GLY A 382 -1.14 12.94 -42.66
N SER A 383 -1.88 11.98 -43.22
CA SER A 383 -2.37 10.78 -42.53
C SER A 383 -1.75 9.51 -43.11
N THR A 384 -1.66 8.45 -42.30
CA THR A 384 -1.30 7.12 -42.80
C THR A 384 -2.42 6.53 -43.66
N ASN A 385 -2.05 5.81 -44.71
CA ASN A 385 -2.97 5.03 -45.56
C ASN A 385 -3.53 3.79 -44.82
N PHE A 386 -4.32 2.97 -45.52
CA PHE A 386 -4.91 1.74 -44.99
C PHE A 386 -3.87 0.77 -44.38
N PHE A 387 -2.65 0.75 -44.91
CA PHE A 387 -1.53 -0.07 -44.41
C PHE A 387 -0.77 0.56 -43.23
N GLY A 388 -1.24 1.69 -42.70
CA GLY A 388 -0.56 2.41 -41.62
C GLY A 388 0.75 3.05 -42.07
N ILE A 389 0.92 3.32 -43.37
CA ILE A 389 2.12 3.91 -43.96
C ILE A 389 1.80 5.34 -44.41
N TYR A 390 2.69 6.28 -44.06
CA TYR A 390 2.71 7.63 -44.60
C TYR A 390 4.00 7.81 -45.40
N VAL A 391 3.90 8.31 -46.62
CA VAL A 391 5.04 8.69 -47.47
C VAL A 391 4.83 10.13 -47.90
N GLY A 392 5.79 11.00 -47.64
CA GLY A 392 5.72 12.39 -48.10
C GLY A 392 7.02 13.15 -47.93
N MET A 393 7.11 14.32 -48.58
CA MET A 393 8.29 15.16 -48.56
C MET A 393 8.30 16.09 -47.34
N TYR A 394 9.43 16.20 -46.65
CA TYR A 394 9.63 17.10 -45.52
C TYR A 394 10.83 18.02 -45.78
N ARG A 395 10.66 19.34 -45.59
CA ARG A 395 11.73 20.33 -45.76
C ARG A 395 12.34 20.69 -44.40
N GLY A 396 13.51 20.12 -44.07
CA GLY A 396 14.18 20.27 -42.77
C GLY A 396 15.60 20.83 -42.88
N VAL A 397 16.17 21.31 -41.76
CA VAL A 397 17.56 21.80 -41.69
C VAL A 397 18.52 20.65 -41.37
N VAL A 398 19.50 20.39 -42.23
CA VAL A 398 20.51 19.33 -42.01
C VAL A 398 21.20 19.54 -40.65
N GLY A 399 21.30 18.49 -39.84
CA GLY A 399 21.87 18.55 -38.48
C GLY A 399 20.87 18.85 -37.36
N SER A 400 19.64 19.26 -37.69
CA SER A 400 18.58 19.49 -36.70
C SER A 400 17.91 18.19 -36.25
N ASP A 401 17.43 18.21 -35.00
CA ASP A 401 16.58 17.17 -34.43
C ASP A 401 15.12 17.41 -34.86
N ILE A 402 14.56 16.47 -35.61
CA ILE A 402 13.15 16.47 -36.02
C ILE A 402 12.33 15.72 -34.98
N LYS A 403 11.24 16.33 -34.50
CA LYS A 403 10.26 15.68 -33.62
C LYS A 403 9.04 15.24 -34.41
N ILE A 404 8.89 13.93 -34.57
CA ILE A 404 7.72 13.33 -35.22
C ILE A 404 6.71 12.92 -34.15
N ARG A 405 5.48 13.41 -34.26
CA ARG A 405 4.34 13.05 -33.40
C ARG A 405 3.27 12.35 -34.23
N VAL A 406 2.79 11.22 -33.72
CA VAL A 406 1.67 10.48 -34.33
C VAL A 406 0.45 10.57 -33.44
N GLN A 407 -0.70 10.96 -33.99
CA GLN A 407 -1.98 11.03 -33.30
C GLN A 407 -3.04 10.20 -34.03
N ARG A 408 -3.96 9.56 -33.30
CA ARG A 408 -5.01 8.71 -33.89
C ARG A 408 -6.34 9.46 -33.92
N GLY A 409 -6.57 10.32 -34.91
CA GLY A 409 -7.80 11.13 -35.04
C GLY A 409 -7.87 12.34 -34.10
N PRO A 410 -8.82 13.26 -34.34
CA PRO A 410 -8.84 14.61 -33.75
C PRO A 410 -9.03 14.63 -32.22
N ASN A 411 -9.66 13.60 -31.64
CA ASN A 411 -10.03 13.57 -30.22
C ASN A 411 -9.18 12.60 -29.37
N ASN A 412 -8.21 11.90 -29.96
CA ASN A 412 -7.62 10.71 -29.33
C ASN A 412 -6.17 10.94 -28.86
N LYS A 413 -5.99 10.81 -27.54
CA LYS A 413 -4.81 11.23 -26.78
C LYS A 413 -3.57 10.33 -26.90
N SER A 414 -3.54 9.33 -27.79
CA SER A 414 -2.37 8.46 -27.97
C SER A 414 -1.33 9.17 -28.83
N VAL A 415 -0.28 9.70 -28.16
CA VAL A 415 0.81 10.44 -28.80
C VAL A 415 2.09 9.63 -28.65
N ALA A 416 2.59 9.08 -29.76
CA ALA A 416 3.98 8.63 -29.83
C ALA A 416 4.83 9.81 -30.33
N THR A 417 5.97 10.08 -29.68
CA THR A 417 6.92 11.11 -30.13
C THR A 417 8.29 10.44 -30.32
N ARG A 418 8.90 10.63 -31.49
CA ARG A 418 10.26 10.17 -31.77
C ARG A 418 11.09 11.34 -32.28
N THR A 419 12.31 11.46 -31.79
CA THR A 419 13.27 12.47 -32.25
C THR A 419 14.27 11.79 -33.18
N LEU A 420 14.57 12.42 -34.32
CA LEU A 420 15.56 11.93 -35.28
C LEU A 420 16.54 13.05 -35.60
N ARG A 421 17.82 12.70 -35.64
CA ARG A 421 18.87 13.64 -36.04
C ARG A 421 19.18 13.43 -37.52
N MET A 422 19.14 14.51 -38.31
CA MET A 422 19.47 14.43 -39.73
C MET A 422 20.98 14.54 -39.92
N TYR A 423 21.62 13.46 -40.38
CA TYR A 423 23.06 13.43 -40.60
C TYR A 423 23.44 13.96 -42.00
N LYS A 424 24.56 14.68 -42.08
CA LYS A 424 25.10 15.32 -43.30
C LYS A 424 25.73 14.31 -44.29
N GLY A 425 25.76 13.02 -43.95
CA GLY A 425 26.59 12.00 -44.62
C GLY A 425 25.92 11.14 -45.70
N SER A 426 24.62 11.26 -45.99
CA SER A 426 24.02 10.45 -47.06
C SER A 426 24.38 11.05 -48.43
N LYS A 427 25.46 10.57 -49.03
CA LYS A 427 25.80 10.88 -50.43
C LYS A 427 24.65 10.38 -51.33
N THR A 428 23.97 11.34 -51.95
CA THR A 428 23.29 11.32 -53.25
C THR A 428 22.20 10.29 -53.61
N ARG A 429 21.83 9.32 -52.77
CA ARG A 429 20.56 8.59 -52.96
C ARG A 429 19.52 9.02 -51.95
N THR A 430 18.38 9.48 -52.46
CA THR A 430 17.09 9.78 -51.77
C THR A 430 16.52 8.54 -51.11
N GLN A 431 17.31 7.84 -50.28
CA GLN A 431 16.80 6.72 -49.52
C GLN A 431 15.75 7.25 -48.54
N PRO A 432 14.53 6.68 -48.55
CA PRO A 432 13.48 7.12 -47.66
C PRO A 432 13.93 6.92 -46.21
N ILE A 433 13.73 7.94 -45.38
CA ILE A 433 13.94 7.78 -43.94
C ILE A 433 12.80 6.91 -43.41
N GLU A 434 13.10 5.63 -43.17
CA GLU A 434 12.12 4.66 -42.68
C GLU A 434 11.97 4.68 -41.17
N LEU A 435 10.74 4.82 -40.69
CA LEU A 435 10.45 4.94 -39.26
C LEU A 435 9.31 4.03 -38.85
N LYS A 436 9.63 3.04 -38.02
CA LYS A 436 8.63 2.19 -37.36
C LYS A 436 8.27 2.80 -36.01
N ILE A 437 7.02 3.24 -35.87
CA ILE A 437 6.47 3.82 -34.63
C ILE A 437 5.42 2.86 -34.07
N PHE A 438 5.66 2.36 -32.86
CA PHE A 438 4.71 1.50 -32.15
C PHE A 438 3.82 2.33 -31.23
N LEU A 439 2.51 2.38 -31.53
CA LEU A 439 1.54 3.06 -30.68
C LEU A 439 1.14 2.14 -29.51
N TRP A 440 1.69 2.41 -28.34
CA TRP A 440 1.27 1.76 -27.10
C TRP A 440 -0.01 2.41 -26.56
N LYS A 441 -1.03 1.60 -26.21
CA LYS A 441 -2.11 2.03 -25.29
C LYS A 441 -1.54 2.12 -23.86
N GLY A 442 -0.62 3.07 -23.65
CA GLY A 442 -0.08 3.37 -22.34
C GLY A 442 -1.08 4.14 -21.50
N LYS A 443 -1.44 3.60 -20.32
CA LYS A 443 -2.06 4.37 -19.22
C LYS A 443 -1.15 5.58 -18.93
N LYS A 444 -1.59 6.80 -19.28
CA LYS A 444 -0.81 8.02 -19.09
C LYS A 444 -0.47 8.24 -17.61
N THR A 445 0.80 8.09 -17.24
CA THR A 445 1.39 8.78 -16.09
C THR A 445 1.74 10.21 -16.53
N THR A 446 0.78 11.13 -16.42
CA THR A 446 1.06 12.56 -16.62
C THR A 446 1.89 13.08 -15.43
N ARG A 447 3.22 13.08 -15.55
CA ARG A 447 4.06 13.99 -14.78
C ARG A 447 4.13 15.33 -15.53
N LYS A 448 3.66 16.40 -14.88
CA LYS A 448 3.89 17.79 -15.31
C LYS A 448 5.40 18.05 -15.45
N PRO A 449 5.85 18.89 -16.40
CA PRO A 449 7.24 19.31 -16.47
C PRO A 449 7.53 20.22 -15.27
N ALA A 450 8.21 19.69 -14.25
CA ALA A 450 8.75 20.50 -13.17
C ALA A 450 9.97 21.26 -13.71
N LYS A 451 10.07 22.56 -13.39
CA LYS A 451 11.33 23.32 -13.36
C LYS A 451 12.43 22.40 -12.84
N MET A 452 13.52 22.21 -13.59
CA MET A 452 14.65 21.38 -13.16
C MET A 452 15.08 21.82 -11.75
N PRO A 453 14.88 21.01 -10.70
CA PRO A 453 15.58 21.24 -9.46
C PRO A 453 17.07 20.95 -9.72
N PRO A 454 17.98 21.60 -8.98
CA PRO A 454 19.40 21.31 -9.08
C PRO A 454 19.61 19.80 -8.97
N LYS A 455 20.52 19.28 -9.80
CA LYS A 455 20.91 17.87 -9.91
C LYS A 455 21.19 17.36 -8.49
N LYS A 456 20.15 16.82 -7.82
CA LYS A 456 20.34 16.11 -6.56
C LYS A 456 21.19 14.94 -6.93
N VAL A 457 22.45 14.99 -6.51
CA VAL A 457 23.26 13.79 -6.30
C VAL A 457 22.38 12.89 -5.46
N THR A 458 21.68 11.97 -6.13
CA THR A 458 21.03 10.87 -5.45
C THR A 458 22.19 10.06 -4.92
N HIS A 459 22.57 10.30 -3.67
CA HIS A 459 23.30 9.33 -2.90
C HIS A 459 22.56 8.01 -3.12
N GLU A 460 23.17 7.09 -3.86
CA GLU A 460 22.73 5.71 -3.93
C GLU A 460 22.64 5.28 -2.48
N LYS A 461 21.42 5.21 -1.96
CA LYS A 461 21.20 4.74 -0.60
C LYS A 461 21.71 3.32 -0.63
N ALA A 462 22.88 3.10 -0.03
CA ALA A 462 23.50 1.80 0.12
C ALA A 462 22.38 0.83 0.49
N HIS A 463 22.02 -0.04 -0.46
CA HIS A 463 20.91 -0.93 -0.25
C HIS A 463 21.33 -1.86 0.88
N GLN A 464 20.70 -1.76 2.04
CA GLN A 464 21.05 -2.63 3.15
C GLN A 464 20.75 -4.08 2.75
N MET A 465 21.75 -4.95 2.91
CA MET A 465 21.65 -6.37 2.58
C MET A 465 20.94 -7.10 3.72
N TRP A 466 19.97 -7.95 3.41
CA TRP A 466 19.18 -8.69 4.39
C TRP A 466 19.18 -10.19 4.10
N PHE A 467 18.89 -10.96 5.14
CA PHE A 467 18.71 -12.40 5.10
C PHE A 467 17.22 -12.73 5.05
N PHE A 468 16.76 -13.34 3.95
CA PHE A 468 15.36 -13.70 3.76
C PHE A 468 15.16 -15.19 4.01
N PRO A 469 14.32 -15.59 4.99
CA PRO A 469 14.05 -17.00 5.24
C PRO A 469 13.24 -17.59 4.09
N VAL A 470 13.64 -18.76 3.64
CA VAL A 470 13.05 -19.51 2.52
C VAL A 470 12.57 -20.86 3.01
N LYS A 471 11.30 -21.17 2.72
CA LYS A 471 10.70 -22.49 2.89
C LYS A 471 10.31 -23.03 1.52
N VAL A 472 10.89 -24.15 1.11
CA VAL A 472 10.53 -24.87 -0.10
C VAL A 472 9.84 -26.17 0.28
N ILE A 473 8.75 -26.48 -0.40
CA ILE A 473 8.01 -27.73 -0.29
C ILE A 473 8.01 -28.36 -1.69
N ALA A 474 8.81 -29.39 -1.91
CA ALA A 474 8.82 -30.15 -3.14
C ALA A 474 7.95 -31.40 -2.97
N MET A 475 6.94 -31.53 -3.83
CA MET A 475 5.97 -32.62 -3.77
C MET A 475 5.63 -33.13 -5.17
N THR A 476 5.15 -34.37 -5.23
CA THR A 476 4.58 -34.97 -6.44
C THR A 476 3.16 -34.44 -6.68
N SER A 477 2.56 -34.80 -7.82
CA SER A 477 1.11 -34.58 -8.07
C SER A 477 0.24 -35.17 -6.96
N ASN A 478 0.68 -36.28 -6.35
CA ASN A 478 -0.01 -36.99 -5.29
C ASN A 478 0.30 -36.42 -3.89
N LYS A 479 0.91 -35.22 -3.80
CA LYS A 479 1.31 -34.55 -2.56
C LYS A 479 2.33 -35.31 -1.69
N GLN A 480 2.99 -36.33 -2.24
CA GLN A 480 4.10 -37.00 -1.56
C GLN A 480 5.36 -36.12 -1.64
N GLY A 481 6.07 -35.98 -0.52
CA GLY A 481 7.30 -35.17 -0.46
C GLY A 481 8.43 -35.78 -1.28
N ILE A 482 9.16 -34.95 -2.03
CA ILE A 482 10.29 -35.42 -2.84
C ILE A 482 11.59 -35.20 -2.06
N THR A 483 12.17 -36.29 -1.58
CA THR A 483 13.44 -36.29 -0.85
C THR A 483 14.60 -35.90 -1.75
N GLY A 484 15.57 -35.12 -1.24
CA GLY A 484 16.81 -34.85 -1.95
C GLY A 484 16.72 -33.86 -3.12
N ALA A 485 15.55 -33.26 -3.38
CA ALA A 485 15.37 -32.25 -4.41
C ALA A 485 16.30 -31.05 -4.15
N ARG A 486 17.05 -30.64 -5.18
CA ARG A 486 18.07 -29.59 -5.10
C ARG A 486 17.42 -28.22 -5.25
N VAL A 487 17.66 -27.33 -4.30
CA VAL A 487 17.13 -25.97 -4.30
C VAL A 487 18.23 -24.99 -4.64
N TYR A 488 18.06 -24.23 -5.73
CA TYR A 488 18.97 -23.20 -6.17
C TYR A 488 18.34 -21.81 -6.04
N ALA A 489 19.13 -20.80 -5.66
CA ALA A 489 18.79 -19.39 -5.75
C ALA A 489 19.82 -18.68 -6.62
N ASN A 490 19.37 -18.02 -7.70
CA ASN A 490 20.23 -17.38 -8.70
C ASN A 490 21.37 -18.30 -9.19
N LYS A 491 21.03 -19.55 -9.55
CA LYS A 491 21.96 -20.61 -9.98
C LYS A 491 22.89 -21.18 -8.89
N LYS A 492 22.94 -20.60 -7.69
CA LYS A 492 23.72 -21.15 -6.55
C LYS A 492 22.89 -22.17 -5.77
N LEU A 493 23.42 -23.36 -5.52
CA LEU A 493 22.78 -24.36 -4.66
C LEU A 493 22.71 -23.83 -3.22
N ILE A 494 21.52 -23.79 -2.64
CA ILE A 494 21.31 -23.35 -1.25
C ILE A 494 20.96 -24.50 -0.30
N GLY A 495 20.59 -25.67 -0.84
CA GLY A 495 20.42 -26.91 -0.07
C GLY A 495 19.58 -27.95 -0.78
N LYS A 496 19.19 -29.00 -0.03
CA LYS A 496 18.36 -30.12 -0.50
C LYS A 496 17.15 -30.32 0.41
N THR A 497 16.06 -30.85 -0.12
CA THR A 497 14.88 -31.21 0.68
C THR A 497 15.12 -32.46 1.52
N ASN A 498 14.50 -32.53 2.69
CA ASN A 498 14.52 -33.68 3.59
C ASN A 498 13.54 -34.79 3.13
N ARG A 499 13.38 -35.85 3.95
CA ARG A 499 12.47 -36.99 3.69
C ARG A 499 11.00 -36.61 3.43
N MET A 500 10.56 -35.45 3.92
CA MET A 500 9.20 -34.93 3.72
C MET A 500 9.10 -33.98 2.52
N GLY A 501 10.15 -33.81 1.71
CA GLY A 501 10.20 -32.83 0.64
C GLY A 501 10.32 -31.38 1.12
N LEU A 502 10.72 -31.14 2.38
CA LEU A 502 10.85 -29.80 2.95
C LEU A 502 12.30 -29.33 2.96
N PHE A 503 12.51 -28.07 2.57
CA PHE A 503 13.77 -27.37 2.74
C PHE A 503 13.52 -26.02 3.45
N TYR A 504 14.34 -25.74 4.46
CA TYR A 504 14.38 -24.47 5.17
C TYR A 504 15.79 -23.88 5.03
N GLY A 505 15.88 -22.66 4.50
CA GLY A 505 17.15 -21.98 4.30
C GLY A 505 17.00 -20.48 4.34
N VAL A 506 18.07 -19.78 3.98
CA VAL A 506 18.13 -18.32 3.98
C VAL A 506 18.80 -17.86 2.69
N VAL A 507 18.28 -16.79 2.08
CA VAL A 507 18.90 -16.16 0.92
C VAL A 507 19.26 -14.72 1.23
N LYS A 508 20.49 -14.33 0.89
CA LYS A 508 21.01 -12.98 1.07
C LYS A 508 20.65 -12.11 -0.13
N GLY A 509 20.12 -10.92 0.09
CA GLY A 509 19.80 -9.99 -1.00
C GLY A 509 19.27 -8.64 -0.53
N TYR A 510 18.96 -7.77 -1.48
CA TYR A 510 18.45 -6.42 -1.20
C TYR A 510 16.92 -6.36 -1.30
N THR A 511 16.30 -5.47 -0.53
CA THR A 511 14.86 -5.23 -0.62
C THR A 511 14.49 -4.77 -2.03
N GLY A 512 13.63 -5.52 -2.70
CA GLY A 512 13.21 -5.26 -4.07
C GLY A 512 14.01 -5.99 -5.15
N GLN A 513 15.09 -6.68 -4.80
CA GLN A 513 15.81 -7.54 -5.74
C GLN A 513 14.91 -8.71 -6.19
N ARG A 514 14.99 -9.07 -7.47
CA ARG A 514 14.34 -10.28 -8.00
C ARG A 514 15.30 -11.45 -7.86
N ILE A 515 14.85 -12.52 -7.24
CA ILE A 515 15.61 -13.77 -7.08
C ILE A 515 14.88 -14.88 -7.84
N ARG A 516 15.63 -15.64 -8.63
CA ARG A 516 15.14 -16.82 -9.35
C ARG A 516 15.47 -18.06 -8.54
N PHE A 517 14.44 -18.78 -8.12
CA PHE A 517 14.55 -20.08 -7.49
C PHE A 517 14.37 -21.19 -8.53
N ARG A 518 15.24 -22.19 -8.53
CA ARG A 518 15.08 -23.44 -9.27
C ARG A 518 15.00 -24.57 -8.26
N VAL A 519 13.91 -25.33 -8.29
CA VAL A 519 13.78 -26.56 -7.50
C VAL A 519 13.86 -27.72 -8.48
N SER A 520 14.92 -28.51 -8.40
CA SER A 520 15.15 -29.65 -9.29
C SER A 520 14.95 -30.95 -8.54
N GLY A 521 14.05 -31.80 -9.04
CA GLY A 521 13.86 -33.17 -8.58
C GLY A 521 14.91 -34.12 -9.17
N HIS A 522 14.63 -35.42 -9.10
CA HIS A 522 15.42 -36.43 -9.80
C HIS A 522 15.12 -36.38 -11.30
N GLY A 523 16.17 -36.39 -12.13
CA GLY A 523 16.09 -36.22 -13.59
C GLY A 523 16.47 -34.81 -14.07
N LYS A 524 17.13 -34.71 -15.23
CA LYS A 524 17.63 -33.42 -15.80
C LYS A 524 16.50 -32.43 -16.10
N ASP A 525 15.34 -32.95 -16.51
CA ASP A 525 14.19 -32.15 -16.98
C ASP A 525 13.11 -31.92 -15.91
N ASN A 526 13.29 -32.48 -14.71
CA ASN A 526 12.29 -32.41 -13.65
C ASN A 526 12.57 -31.21 -12.73
N TYR A 527 12.26 -30.00 -13.16
CA TYR A 527 12.47 -28.81 -12.35
C TYR A 527 11.36 -27.76 -12.47
N MET A 528 11.25 -26.92 -11.45
CA MET A 528 10.37 -25.75 -11.44
C MET A 528 11.19 -24.48 -11.23
N LEU A 529 10.89 -23.44 -12.01
CA LEU A 529 11.48 -22.10 -11.90
C LEU A 529 10.46 -21.11 -11.34
N VAL A 530 10.82 -20.41 -10.25
CA VAL A 530 9.99 -19.38 -9.63
C VAL A 530 10.81 -18.11 -9.44
N THR A 531 10.32 -16.99 -9.98
CA THR A 531 10.95 -15.68 -9.75
C THR A 531 10.14 -14.89 -8.73
N THR A 532 10.77 -14.48 -7.64
CA THR A 532 10.13 -13.68 -6.59
C THR A 532 10.91 -12.40 -6.31
N LYS A 533 10.21 -11.37 -5.82
CA LYS A 533 10.81 -10.10 -5.41
C LYS A 533 10.94 -10.09 -3.89
N LEU A 534 12.16 -9.85 -3.39
CA LEU A 534 12.42 -9.73 -1.96
C LEU A 534 11.67 -8.54 -1.37
N LYS A 535 10.94 -8.75 -0.27
CA LYS A 535 10.11 -7.73 0.37
C LYS A 535 10.36 -7.71 1.88
N MET A 536 10.32 -6.52 2.47
CA MET A 536 10.23 -6.37 3.92
C MET A 536 8.74 -6.33 4.30
N ARG A 537 8.37 -6.98 5.39
CA ARG A 537 7.06 -6.84 6.04
C ARG A 537 7.21 -5.95 7.27
N SER A 538 6.25 -5.08 7.52
CA SER A 538 6.17 -4.34 8.78
C SER A 538 5.33 -5.15 9.76
N VAL A 539 5.92 -5.56 10.89
CA VAL A 539 5.23 -6.26 11.98
C VAL A 539 5.46 -5.44 13.24
N GLY A 540 4.39 -4.85 13.79
CA GLY A 540 4.49 -3.95 14.95
C GLY A 540 5.34 -2.70 14.71
N GLY A 541 5.46 -2.24 13.46
CA GLY A 541 6.32 -1.10 13.11
C GLY A 541 7.78 -1.46 12.80
N ILE A 542 8.22 -2.67 13.14
CA ILE A 542 9.56 -3.18 12.82
C ILE A 542 9.54 -3.80 11.42
N LYS A 543 10.49 -3.39 10.58
CA LYS A 543 10.68 -3.97 9.25
C LYS A 543 11.45 -5.28 9.37
N THR A 544 10.81 -6.38 9.05
CA THR A 544 11.40 -7.72 9.05
C THR A 544 11.41 -8.31 7.63
N PRO A 545 12.41 -9.13 7.27
CA PRO A 545 12.41 -9.84 5.98
C PRO A 545 11.17 -10.73 5.84
N SER A 546 10.45 -10.62 4.74
CA SER A 546 9.30 -11.51 4.50
C SER A 546 9.78 -12.93 4.22
N SER A 547 9.16 -13.93 4.85
CA SER A 547 9.40 -15.32 4.50
C SER A 547 8.95 -15.63 3.07
N ILE A 548 9.77 -16.38 2.35
CA ILE A 548 9.51 -16.84 0.99
C ILE A 548 9.06 -18.28 1.09
N LYS A 549 7.83 -18.57 0.65
CA LYS A 549 7.30 -19.94 0.55
C LYS A 549 7.21 -20.33 -0.92
N ILE A 550 7.77 -21.49 -1.26
CA ILE A 550 7.76 -22.05 -2.62
C ILE A 550 7.17 -23.45 -2.52
N GLU A 551 6.12 -23.71 -3.29
CA GLU A 551 5.52 -25.03 -3.45
C GLU A 551 5.85 -25.52 -4.86
N ALA A 552 6.66 -26.57 -4.95
CA ALA A 552 7.16 -27.14 -6.19
C ALA A 552 6.47 -28.48 -6.44
N TYR A 553 5.69 -28.55 -7.52
CA TYR A 553 5.09 -29.79 -8.01
C TYR A 553 6.00 -30.35 -9.09
N LEU A 554 6.66 -31.46 -8.79
CA LEU A 554 7.61 -32.12 -9.69
C LEU A 554 7.09 -33.52 -10.03
N ARG A 555 7.50 -34.07 -11.18
CA ARG A 555 7.11 -35.43 -11.56
C ARG A 555 7.75 -36.43 -10.59
N SER A 556 7.02 -37.44 -10.15
CA SER A 556 7.64 -38.62 -9.54
C SER A 556 8.42 -39.31 -10.64
N THR A 557 9.74 -39.32 -10.58
CA THR A 557 10.47 -40.37 -11.30
C THR A 557 10.09 -41.69 -10.63
N PRO A 558 9.67 -42.71 -11.38
CA PRO A 558 9.62 -44.05 -10.82
C PRO A 558 11.01 -44.33 -10.22
N PRO A 559 11.11 -44.95 -9.03
CA PRO A 559 12.38 -45.47 -8.57
C PRO A 559 12.95 -46.31 -9.72
N SER A 560 14.14 -45.94 -10.21
CA SER A 560 14.87 -46.82 -11.12
C SER A 560 15.00 -48.16 -10.39
N LEU A 561 14.37 -49.19 -10.95
CA LEU A 561 14.66 -50.58 -10.60
C LEU A 561 16.17 -50.81 -10.73
#